data_AF-U7DA08-F1
#
_entry.id   AF-U7DA08-F1
#
_cell.length_a   1.000
_cell.length_b   1.000
_cell.length_c   1.000
_cell.angle_alpha   90.00
_cell.angle_beta   90.00
_cell.angle_gamma   90.00
#
_symmetry.space_group_name_H-M   'P 1'
#
loop_
_entity.id
_entity.type
_entity.pdbx_description
1 polymer ?
#
loop_
_entity_poly.entity_id
_entity_poly.type
_entity_poly.pdbx_seq_one_letter_code
_entity_poly.pdbx_strand_id
1 'polypeptide(L)'
;MNYTPKPRPPLYKIGDILDDVLTSMRKNNKNRNVYDLAYLQREWSSIVGSNISHVSTPVFLKGNILTVEVTNSTWKMELFFMKKIY
;
A
#
# COMPACT_ATOMS: atom_id res chain seq x y z
N MET A 1 11.66 22.89 -31.10
CA MET A 1 10.91 21.73 -30.56
C MET A 1 10.11 22.22 -29.37
N ASN A 2 8.78 22.22 -29.47
CA ASN A 2 7.92 22.64 -28.35
C ASN A 2 7.71 21.44 -27.42
N TYR A 3 8.25 21.52 -26.20
CA TYR A 3 8.03 20.53 -25.16
C TYR A 3 6.64 20.75 -24.55
N THR A 4 5.72 19.83 -24.76
CA THR A 4 4.45 19.78 -24.03
C THR A 4 4.63 18.90 -22.79
N PRO A 5 4.53 19.44 -21.57
CA PRO A 5 4.60 18.62 -20.37
C PRO A 5 3.43 17.64 -20.35
N LYS A 6 3.72 16.34 -20.18
CA LYS A 6 2.68 15.34 -19.98
C LYS A 6 1.94 15.66 -18.66
N PRO A 7 0.61 15.59 -18.64
CA PRO A 7 -0.15 15.82 -17.41
C PRO A 7 0.30 14.81 -16.36
N ARG A 8 0.60 15.33 -15.16
CA ARG A 8 0.93 14.47 -14.02
C ARG A 8 -0.29 13.61 -13.70
N PRO A 9 -0.12 12.29 -13.51
CA PRO A 9 -1.23 11.46 -13.07
C PRO A 9 -1.75 12.00 -11.73
N PRO A 10 -3.06 11.88 -11.48
CA PRO A 10 -3.64 12.28 -10.22
C PRO A 10 -2.94 11.56 -9.05
N LEU A 11 -2.69 12.32 -7.99
CA LEU A 11 -2.15 11.78 -6.74
C LEU A 11 -3.29 11.06 -6.01
N TYR A 12 -3.23 9.73 -6.00
CA TYR A 12 -4.15 8.91 -5.22
C TYR A 12 -3.61 8.74 -3.80
N LYS A 13 -4.49 8.81 -2.80
CA LYS A 13 -4.10 8.39 -1.47
C LYS A 13 -3.87 6.88 -1.50
N ILE A 14 -2.79 6.43 -0.89
CA ILE A 14 -2.48 4.99 -0.77
C ILE A 14 -3.66 4.23 -0.13
N GLY A 15 -4.37 4.86 0.81
CA GLY A 15 -5.57 4.30 1.42
C GLY A 15 -6.66 3.95 0.40
N ASP A 16 -6.92 4.84 -0.57
CA ASP A 16 -7.97 4.63 -1.57
C ASP A 16 -7.59 3.47 -2.52
N ILE A 17 -6.30 3.37 -2.90
CA ILE A 17 -5.79 2.25 -3.71
C ILE A 17 -5.92 0.92 -2.95
N LEU A 18 -5.54 0.91 -1.67
CA LEU A 18 -5.60 -0.30 -0.85
C LEU A 18 -7.03 -0.75 -0.60
N ASP A 19 -7.96 0.16 -0.37
CA ASP A 19 -9.37 -0.16 -0.18
C ASP A 19 -9.97 -0.81 -1.45
N ASP A 20 -9.65 -0.31 -2.64
CA ASP A 20 -10.11 -0.90 -3.90
C ASP A 20 -9.53 -2.31 -4.11
N VAL A 21 -8.24 -2.49 -3.81
CA VAL A 21 -7.58 -3.79 -3.94
C VAL A 21 -8.16 -4.80 -2.94
N LEU A 22 -8.28 -4.44 -1.67
CA LEU A 22 -8.88 -5.30 -0.64
C LEU A 22 -10.35 -5.62 -0.95
N THR A 23 -11.10 -4.67 -1.51
CA THR A 23 -12.49 -4.87 -1.94
C THR A 23 -12.58 -5.81 -3.14
N SER A 24 -11.67 -5.70 -4.11
CA SER A 24 -11.61 -6.58 -5.29
C SER A 24 -11.27 -8.03 -4.92
N MET A 25 -10.35 -8.23 -3.98
CA MET A 25 -9.99 -9.54 -3.43
C MET A 25 -11.19 -10.20 -2.74
N ARG A 26 -11.94 -9.41 -1.96
CA ARG A 26 -13.12 -9.88 -1.23
C ARG A 26 -14.27 -10.33 -2.15
N LYS A 27 -14.47 -9.67 -3.30
CA LYS A 27 -15.52 -10.05 -4.26
C LYS A 27 -15.25 -11.40 -4.95
N ASN A 28 -13.98 -11.78 -5.10
CA ASN A 28 -13.60 -13.00 -5.80
C ASN A 28 -13.51 -14.25 -4.90
N ASN A 29 -13.63 -14.14 -3.57
CA ASN A 29 -13.40 -15.28 -2.67
C ASN A 29 -14.45 -15.43 -1.56
N LYS A 30 -15.22 -16.53 -1.59
CA LYS A 30 -16.22 -16.90 -0.57
C LYS A 30 -15.62 -17.43 0.74
N ASN A 31 -14.32 -17.74 0.78
CA ASN A 31 -13.66 -18.34 1.95
C ASN A 31 -12.76 -17.33 2.66
N ARG A 32 -13.34 -16.64 3.65
CA ARG A 32 -12.65 -15.69 4.53
C ARG A 32 -11.68 -16.44 5.46
N ASN A 33 -10.44 -15.96 5.54
CA ASN A 33 -9.51 -16.01 6.70
C ASN A 33 -8.15 -16.70 6.55
N VAL A 34 -7.85 -17.45 5.47
CA VAL A 34 -6.56 -18.18 5.40
C VAL A 34 -5.73 -17.89 4.15
N TYR A 35 -6.35 -17.41 3.08
CA TYR A 35 -5.65 -16.87 1.92
C TYR A 35 -5.83 -15.36 1.94
N ASP A 36 -4.73 -14.60 2.01
CA ASP A 36 -4.60 -13.23 1.43
C ASP A 36 -3.26 -12.57 1.78
N LEU A 37 -2.59 -12.95 2.88
CA LEU A 37 -1.30 -12.32 3.23
C LEU A 37 -0.17 -12.70 2.24
N ALA A 38 -0.05 -13.99 1.89
CA ALA A 38 0.99 -14.45 0.97
C ALA A 38 0.82 -13.88 -0.45
N TYR A 39 -0.44 -13.72 -0.90
CA TYR A 39 -0.72 -13.02 -2.17
C TYR A 39 -0.33 -11.56 -2.06
N LEU A 40 -0.74 -10.87 -0.98
CA LEU A 40 -0.42 -9.46 -0.78
C LEU A 40 1.09 -9.23 -0.72
N GLN A 41 1.84 -10.12 -0.06
CA GLN A 41 3.31 -10.05 -0.06
C GLN A 41 3.91 -10.23 -1.45
N ARG A 42 3.38 -11.18 -2.24
CA ARG A 42 3.85 -11.43 -3.61
C ARG A 42 3.55 -10.27 -4.56
N GLU A 43 2.34 -9.75 -4.52
CA GLU A 43 1.88 -8.70 -5.43
C GLU A 43 2.11 -7.28 -4.88
N TRP A 44 2.68 -7.14 -3.68
CA TRP A 44 2.81 -5.86 -2.98
C TRP A 44 3.40 -4.77 -3.87
N SER A 45 4.51 -5.08 -4.54
CA SER A 45 5.20 -4.15 -5.43
C SER A 45 4.35 -3.71 -6.62
N SER A 46 3.49 -4.59 -7.13
CA SER A 46 2.55 -4.27 -8.21
C SER A 46 1.43 -3.35 -7.72
N ILE A 47 0.97 -3.53 -6.47
CA ILE A 47 -0.13 -2.77 -5.87
C ILE A 47 0.29 -1.35 -5.48
N VAL A 48 1.38 -1.22 -4.72
CA VAL A 48 1.80 0.07 -4.14
C VAL A 48 2.95 0.74 -4.90
N GLY A 49 3.55 0.05 -5.85
CA GLY A 49 4.72 0.53 -6.58
C GLY A 49 6.04 0.41 -5.79
N SER A 50 7.15 0.50 -6.51
CA SER A 50 8.51 0.25 -6.01
C SER A 50 8.90 1.12 -4.82
N ASN A 51 8.46 2.39 -4.79
CA ASN A 51 8.83 3.33 -3.72
C ASN A 51 8.32 2.89 -2.34
N ILE A 52 7.13 2.29 -2.30
CA ILE A 52 6.50 1.84 -1.06
C ILE A 52 6.90 0.40 -0.77
N SER A 53 6.94 -0.48 -1.78
CA SER A 53 7.29 -1.89 -1.58
C SER A 53 8.74 -2.12 -1.18
N HIS A 54 9.65 -1.20 -1.52
CA HIS A 54 11.05 -1.28 -1.10
C HIS A 54 11.25 -1.07 0.41
N VAL A 55 10.35 -0.32 1.06
CA VAL A 55 10.48 0.07 2.47
C VAL A 55 9.38 -0.50 3.35
N SER A 56 8.48 -1.30 2.78
CA SER A 56 7.33 -1.82 3.51
C SER A 56 6.91 -3.20 3.02
N THR A 57 6.38 -4.01 3.92
CA THR A 57 5.87 -5.34 3.61
C THR A 57 4.60 -5.65 4.42
N PRO A 58 3.58 -6.25 3.81
CA PRO A 58 2.43 -6.77 4.54
C PRO A 58 2.86 -7.86 5.52
N VAL A 59 2.43 -7.75 6.79
CA VAL A 59 2.76 -8.75 7.82
C VAL A 59 1.54 -9.40 8.45
N PHE A 60 0.37 -8.76 8.36
CA PHE A 60 -0.85 -9.33 8.93
C PHE A 60 -2.09 -8.76 8.23
N LEU A 61 -3.10 -9.62 8.01
CA LEU A 61 -4.39 -9.19 7.50
C LEU A 61 -5.48 -9.81 8.39
N LYS A 62 -6.36 -8.96 8.94
CA LYS A 62 -7.51 -9.40 9.74
C LYS A 62 -8.74 -8.59 9.38
N GLY A 63 -9.71 -9.25 8.75
CA GLY A 63 -10.90 -8.59 8.23
C GLY A 63 -10.52 -7.53 7.19
N ASN A 64 -10.78 -6.25 7.49
CA ASN A 64 -10.44 -5.11 6.63
C ASN A 64 -9.16 -4.38 7.08
N ILE A 65 -8.44 -4.90 8.08
CA ILE A 65 -7.24 -4.25 8.61
C ILE A 65 -6.01 -4.97 8.06
N LEU A 66 -5.25 -4.27 7.23
CA LEU A 66 -3.93 -4.68 6.75
C LEU A 66 -2.84 -4.01 7.59
N THR A 67 -2.06 -4.81 8.30
CA THR A 67 -0.86 -4.34 9.01
C THR A 67 0.33 -4.46 8.08
N VAL A 68 1.01 -3.34 7.88
CA VAL A 68 2.21 -3.23 7.05
C VAL A 68 3.38 -2.88 7.96
N GLU A 69 4.43 -3.69 7.92
CA GLU A 69 5.70 -3.37 8.55
C GLU A 69 6.52 -2.46 7.64
N VAL A 70 7.09 -1.38 8.18
CA VAL A 70 7.97 -0.46 7.44
C VAL A 70 9.40 -0.66 7.94
N THR A 71 10.26 -1.16 7.06
CA THR A 71 11.65 -1.55 7.35
C THR A 71 12.64 -0.40 7.30
N ASN A 72 12.28 0.76 6.73
CA ASN A 72 13.21 1.89 6.62
C ASN A 72 13.16 2.82 7.85
N SER A 73 14.28 2.89 8.59
CA SER A 73 14.47 3.77 9.74
C SER A 73 14.25 5.25 9.41
N THR A 74 14.53 5.67 8.18
CA THR A 74 14.28 7.03 7.69
C THR A 74 12.78 7.32 7.57
N TRP A 75 11.97 6.36 7.09
CA TRP A 75 10.50 6.53 7.02
C TRP A 75 9.84 6.42 8.39
N LYS A 76 10.36 5.57 9.30
CA LYS A 76 9.96 5.58 10.71
C LYS A 76 10.24 6.94 11.36
N MET A 77 11.40 7.54 11.10
CA MET A 77 11.73 8.89 11.57
C MET A 77 10.82 9.94 10.96
N GLU A 78 10.61 9.95 9.64
CA GLU A 78 9.74 10.89 8.94
C GLU A 78 8.31 10.84 9.49
N LEU A 79 7.73 9.64 9.62
CA LEU A 79 6.39 9.44 10.18
C LEU A 79 6.31 9.85 11.67
N PHE A 80 7.37 9.60 12.45
CA PHE A 80 7.46 10.05 13.84
C PHE A 80 7.50 11.57 13.95
N PHE A 81 8.26 12.24 13.08
CA PHE A 81 8.33 13.71 13.02
C PHE A 81 6.98 14.32 12.60
N MET A 82 6.31 13.75 11.60
CA MET A 82 4.99 14.23 11.16
C MET A 82 3.90 14.08 12.24
N LYS A 83 4.00 13.07 13.12
CA LYS A 83 3.05 12.85 14.23
C LYS A 83 3.16 13.91 15.34
N LYS A 84 4.27 14.62 15.46
CA LYS A 84 4.47 15.68 16.48
C LYS A 84 3.93 17.06 16.06
N ILE A 85 3.45 17.20 14.82
CA ILE A 85 2.98 18.48 14.25
C ILE A 85 1.45 18.63 14.40
N TYR A 86 0.75 17.63 14.93
CA TYR A 86 -0.68 17.70 15.31
C TYR A 86 -0.87 17.47 16.82
#